data_AF-A0A1X7TL99-F1
#
_entry.id   AF-A0A1X7TL99-F1
#
_cell.length_a   1.000
_cell.length_b   1.000
_cell.length_c   1.000
_cell.angle_alpha   90.00
_cell.angle_beta   90.00
_cell.angle_gamma   90.00
#
_symmetry.space_group_name_H-M   'P 1'
#
loop_
_entity.id
_entity.type
_entity.pdbx_description
1 polymer ?
#
loop_
_entity_poly.entity_id
_entity_poly.type
_entity_poly.pdbx_seq_one_letter_code
_entity_poly.pdbx_strand_id
1 'polypeptide(L)'
;MSTSAASSSSSSASPDFVNVCDKELDINDFHDVYDKVRPLSAHWEQIAISLRLRIDTIKEIQAINFSGKALSCLSKVLEHWLKKEYDYERYGVPCWRRVCVAVKGGGDPALAEDIARTHLHSSKETFDYEKGLGGKQQYLQDEFKMLIQLTEESFKSGDLPDIINYLQTQTMSFGPNKKTAKEIREEFEHISTIPELFAVLQDKYVSWFDYTLMKKLVGVFLPKIHLLKMTWTSYEEKLKDYFVNSSNGSDHN
;
A
#
# COMPACT_ATOMS: atom_id res chain seq x y z
N MET A 1 -26.75 32.23 -49.96
CA MET A 1 -27.52 32.07 -48.70
C MET A 1 -27.74 30.59 -48.47
N SER A 2 -26.97 29.99 -47.56
CA SER A 2 -27.34 28.72 -46.93
C SER A 2 -26.77 28.77 -45.51
N THR A 3 -27.69 28.88 -44.55
CA THR A 3 -27.42 29.04 -43.12
C THR A 3 -26.93 27.74 -42.50
N SER A 4 -25.76 27.79 -41.87
CA SER A 4 -25.23 26.76 -40.98
C SER A 4 -26.07 26.69 -39.69
N ALA A 5 -26.50 25.49 -39.32
CA ALA A 5 -26.91 25.18 -37.95
C ALA A 5 -25.79 24.36 -37.32
N ALA A 6 -24.97 25.01 -36.48
CA ALA A 6 -24.01 24.35 -35.63
C ALA A 6 -24.76 23.75 -34.43
N SER A 7 -24.84 22.42 -34.38
CA SER A 7 -25.20 21.70 -33.16
C SER A 7 -23.96 21.61 -32.28
N SER A 8 -23.94 22.44 -31.24
CA SER A 8 -23.03 22.40 -30.11
C SER A 8 -23.11 21.03 -29.42
N SER A 9 -22.08 20.19 -29.58
CA SER A 9 -21.92 18.98 -28.81
C SER A 9 -21.44 19.33 -27.40
N SER A 10 -22.35 19.17 -26.44
CA SER A 10 -22.06 19.15 -25.01
C SER A 10 -20.96 18.15 -24.71
N SER A 11 -20.02 18.54 -23.86
CA SER A 11 -18.93 17.73 -23.32
C SER A 11 -19.43 16.39 -22.76
N SER A 12 -19.34 15.33 -23.56
CA SER A 12 -19.59 13.97 -23.10
C SER A 12 -18.34 13.46 -22.39
N ALA A 13 -18.43 13.24 -21.08
CA ALA A 13 -17.51 12.37 -20.37
C ALA A 13 -17.41 11.03 -21.13
N SER A 14 -16.20 10.57 -21.44
CA SER A 14 -16.00 9.30 -22.15
C SER A 14 -16.75 8.16 -21.43
N PRO A 15 -17.43 7.26 -22.15
CA PRO A 15 -18.22 6.16 -21.58
C PRO A 15 -17.37 5.04 -20.96
N ASP A 16 -16.05 5.24 -20.88
CA ASP A 16 -15.12 4.25 -20.36
C ASP A 16 -15.32 4.05 -18.84
N PHE A 17 -15.37 2.79 -18.43
CA PHE A 17 -15.43 2.35 -17.02
C PHE A 17 -16.64 2.85 -16.22
N VAL A 18 -17.76 3.18 -16.88
CA VAL A 18 -19.02 3.61 -16.20
C VAL A 18 -19.56 2.55 -15.21
N ASN A 19 -19.20 1.28 -15.41
CA ASN A 19 -19.60 0.18 -14.53
C ASN A 19 -18.60 -0.09 -13.39
N VAL A 20 -17.55 0.72 -13.21
CA VAL A 20 -16.52 0.55 -12.16
C VAL A 20 -16.86 1.39 -10.94
N CYS A 21 -16.68 0.81 -9.77
CA CYS A 21 -16.99 1.38 -8.46
C CYS A 21 -16.46 2.82 -8.29
N ASP A 22 -17.39 3.74 -8.03
CA ASP A 22 -17.13 5.14 -7.69
C ASP A 22 -16.96 5.35 -6.17
N LYS A 23 -16.77 4.28 -5.38
CA LYS A 23 -16.41 4.43 -3.96
C LYS A 23 -15.15 5.27 -3.86
N GLU A 24 -15.23 6.30 -3.02
CA GLU A 24 -14.11 7.19 -2.77
C GLU A 24 -12.93 6.41 -2.20
N LEU A 25 -11.76 6.66 -2.78
CA LEU A 25 -10.47 6.18 -2.29
C LEU A 25 -9.78 7.29 -1.52
N ASP A 26 -9.09 6.92 -0.45
CA ASP A 26 -8.27 7.82 0.34
C ASP A 26 -6.83 7.32 0.47
N ILE A 27 -6.01 8.02 1.25
CA ILE A 27 -4.60 7.68 1.43
C ILE A 27 -4.37 6.30 2.05
N ASN A 28 -5.35 5.72 2.74
CA ASN A 28 -5.27 4.38 3.30
C ASN A 28 -5.39 3.29 2.22
N ASP A 29 -6.03 3.59 1.09
CA ASP A 29 -6.12 2.71 -0.08
C ASP A 29 -4.86 2.77 -0.97
N PHE A 30 -3.82 3.51 -0.54
CA PHE A 30 -2.61 3.76 -1.34
C PHE A 30 -1.97 2.48 -1.86
N HIS A 31 -1.81 1.46 -1.01
CA HIS A 31 -1.12 0.22 -1.40
C HIS A 31 -1.95 -0.60 -2.38
N ASP A 32 -3.27 -0.69 -2.15
CA ASP A 32 -4.18 -1.39 -3.06
C ASP A 32 -4.15 -0.75 -4.46
N VAL A 33 -4.11 0.58 -4.54
CA VAL A 33 -3.96 1.30 -5.82
C VAL A 33 -2.56 1.15 -6.40
N TYR A 34 -1.52 1.32 -5.58
CA TYR A 34 -0.13 1.28 -6.01
C TYR A 34 0.23 -0.06 -6.62
N ASP A 35 -0.13 -1.18 -5.99
CA ASP A 35 0.19 -2.51 -6.50
C ASP A 35 -0.43 -2.80 -7.87
N LYS A 36 -1.64 -2.29 -8.11
CA LYS A 36 -2.31 -2.41 -9.41
C LYS A 36 -1.65 -1.57 -10.49
N VAL A 37 -1.15 -0.39 -10.15
CA VAL A 37 -0.59 0.57 -11.12
C VAL A 37 0.93 0.46 -11.25
N ARG A 38 1.61 -0.20 -10.31
CA ARG A 38 3.07 -0.40 -10.25
C ARG A 38 3.71 -0.85 -11.56
N PRO A 39 3.12 -1.77 -12.37
CA PRO A 39 3.68 -2.17 -13.66
C PRO A 39 3.92 -0.99 -14.62
N LEU A 40 3.14 0.08 -14.48
CA LEU A 40 3.22 1.29 -15.29
C LEU A 40 4.14 2.37 -14.72
N SER A 41 4.98 2.06 -13.72
CA SER A 41 5.88 3.04 -13.12
C SER A 41 6.76 3.79 -14.14
N ALA A 42 7.17 3.17 -15.24
CA ALA A 42 7.91 3.84 -16.31
C ALA A 42 7.11 4.97 -17.00
N HIS A 43 5.78 4.90 -16.98
CA HIS A 43 4.83 5.85 -17.57
C HIS A 43 4.14 6.73 -16.51
N TRP A 44 4.79 6.94 -15.36
CA TRP A 44 4.22 7.68 -14.24
C TRP A 44 3.79 9.11 -14.61
N GLU A 45 4.48 9.78 -15.54
CA GLU A 45 4.12 11.12 -16.01
C GLU A 45 2.76 11.11 -16.73
N GLN A 46 2.54 10.13 -17.60
CA GLN A 46 1.29 9.95 -18.34
C GLN A 46 0.14 9.58 -17.40
N ILE A 47 0.41 8.79 -16.36
CA ILE A 47 -0.54 8.50 -15.30
C ILE A 47 -0.90 9.80 -14.55
N ALA A 48 0.08 10.61 -14.16
CA ALA A 48 -0.16 11.86 -13.43
C ALA A 48 -1.04 12.84 -14.22
N ILE A 49 -0.77 12.97 -15.53
CA ILE A 49 -1.59 13.78 -16.44
C ILE A 49 -3.02 13.25 -16.50
N SER A 50 -3.18 11.94 -16.60
CA SER A 50 -4.50 11.30 -16.67
C SER A 50 -5.29 11.41 -15.37
N LEU A 51 -4.60 11.44 -14.23
CA LEU A 51 -5.15 11.73 -12.90
C LEU A 51 -5.46 13.22 -12.68
N ARG A 52 -5.14 14.08 -13.67
CA ARG A 52 -5.38 15.54 -13.66
C ARG A 52 -4.55 16.30 -12.64
N LEU A 53 -3.35 15.80 -12.31
CA LEU A 53 -2.37 16.59 -11.56
C LEU A 53 -1.89 17.76 -12.42
N ARG A 54 -1.59 18.88 -11.78
CA ARG A 54 -1.07 20.06 -12.49
C ARG A 54 0.38 19.83 -12.92
N ILE A 55 0.78 20.47 -14.01
CA ILE A 55 2.12 20.31 -14.61
C ILE A 55 3.22 20.79 -13.66
N ASP A 56 2.97 21.86 -12.91
CA ASP A 56 3.82 22.36 -11.82
C ASP A 56 4.09 21.26 -10.79
N THR A 57 3.06 20.60 -10.28
CA THR A 57 3.19 19.49 -9.32
C THR A 57 3.97 18.31 -9.91
N ILE A 58 3.73 17.96 -11.17
CA ILE A 58 4.46 16.87 -11.84
C ILE A 58 5.95 17.20 -11.95
N LYS A 59 6.30 18.44 -12.30
CA LYS A 59 7.69 18.91 -12.37
C LYS A 59 8.36 18.96 -10.99
N GLU A 60 7.63 19.35 -9.95
CA GLU A 60 8.11 19.29 -8.56
C GLU A 60 8.40 17.86 -8.13
N ILE A 61 7.50 16.91 -8.42
CA ILE A 61 7.70 15.48 -8.14
C ILE A 61 8.94 14.97 -8.88
N GLN A 62 9.11 15.32 -10.16
CA GLN A 62 10.28 14.95 -10.94
C GLN A 62 11.58 15.51 -10.35
N ALA A 63 11.56 16.80 -9.95
CA ALA A 63 12.70 17.47 -9.36
C ALA A 63 13.06 16.91 -7.98
N ILE A 64 12.11 16.59 -7.11
CA ILE A 64 12.41 16.02 -5.79
C ILE A 64 13.01 14.60 -5.90
N ASN A 65 12.66 13.87 -6.96
CA ASN A 65 13.08 12.48 -7.20
C ASN A 65 14.25 12.38 -8.20
N PHE A 66 15.30 13.20 -8.03
CA PHE A 66 16.51 13.30 -8.88
C PHE A 66 17.23 11.97 -9.22
N SER A 67 16.87 10.83 -8.63
CA SER A 67 17.48 9.53 -8.95
C SER A 67 16.82 8.77 -10.11
N GLY A 68 15.86 9.34 -10.84
CA GLY A 68 15.25 8.70 -12.01
C GLY A 68 14.49 7.40 -11.69
N LYS A 69 14.12 7.20 -10.42
CA LYS A 69 13.37 6.01 -10.00
C LYS A 69 11.89 6.23 -10.30
N ALA A 70 11.48 5.78 -11.49
CA ALA A 70 10.09 5.73 -11.96
C ALA A 70 9.07 5.31 -10.87
N LEU A 71 9.42 4.33 -10.04
CA LEU A 71 8.61 3.87 -8.91
C LEU A 71 8.38 4.95 -7.84
N SER A 72 9.41 5.71 -7.49
CA SER A 72 9.32 6.80 -6.50
C SER A 72 8.44 7.94 -7.02
N CYS A 73 8.55 8.28 -8.31
CA CYS A 73 7.68 9.28 -8.92
C CYS A 73 6.22 8.82 -8.97
N LEU A 74 5.96 7.57 -9.40
CA LEU A 74 4.61 7.00 -9.41
C LEU A 74 3.99 7.00 -8.02
N SER A 75 4.75 6.54 -7.02
CA SER A 75 4.33 6.57 -5.61
C SER A 75 3.91 7.98 -5.20
N LYS A 76 4.74 8.99 -5.49
CA LYS A 76 4.43 10.37 -5.11
C LYS A 76 3.21 10.94 -5.81
N VAL A 77 3.00 10.59 -7.08
CA VAL A 77 1.80 10.96 -7.85
C VAL A 77 0.54 10.40 -7.19
N LEU A 78 0.54 9.13 -6.83
CA LEU A 78 -0.61 8.48 -6.17
C LEU A 78 -0.86 9.07 -4.77
N GLU A 79 0.19 9.42 -4.02
CA GLU A 79 0.03 10.12 -2.74
C GLU A 79 -0.67 11.48 -2.90
N HIS A 80 -0.19 12.33 -3.82
CA HIS A 80 -0.80 13.64 -4.07
C HIS A 80 -2.27 13.49 -4.50
N TRP A 81 -2.56 12.51 -5.35
CA TRP A 81 -3.90 12.26 -5.83
C TRP A 81 -4.84 11.77 -4.71
N LEU A 82 -4.44 10.77 -3.93
CA LEU A 82 -5.28 10.21 -2.85
C LEU A 82 -5.47 11.18 -1.68
N LYS A 83 -4.52 12.09 -1.44
CA LYS A 83 -4.69 13.21 -0.49
C LYS A 83 -5.56 14.34 -1.02
N LYS A 84 -6.05 14.24 -2.27
CA LYS A 84 -6.83 15.27 -2.96
C LYS A 84 -6.07 16.60 -3.10
N GLU A 85 -4.74 16.54 -3.25
CA GLU A 85 -3.89 17.71 -3.49
C GLU A 85 -3.91 18.12 -4.97
N TYR A 86 -5.11 18.17 -5.55
CA TYR A 86 -5.40 18.60 -6.93
C TYR A 86 -6.81 19.22 -6.95
N ASP A 87 -7.25 19.71 -8.11
CA ASP A 87 -8.60 20.28 -8.29
C ASP A 87 -9.67 19.17 -8.36
N TYR A 88 -9.86 18.47 -7.24
CA TYR A 88 -10.79 17.34 -7.13
C TYR A 88 -12.26 17.81 -7.19
N GLU A 89 -12.56 19.06 -6.83
CA GLU A 89 -13.91 19.63 -6.98
C GLU A 89 -14.32 19.66 -8.46
N ARG A 90 -13.39 20.01 -9.35
CA ARG A 90 -13.65 20.05 -10.79
C ARG A 90 -13.52 18.68 -11.47
N TYR A 91 -12.56 17.87 -11.05
CA TYR A 91 -12.22 16.63 -11.76
C TYR A 91 -12.79 15.36 -11.10
N GLY A 92 -13.40 15.48 -9.92
CA GLY A 92 -13.96 14.39 -9.12
C GLY A 92 -13.05 13.99 -7.95
N VAL A 93 -13.56 13.14 -7.06
CA VAL A 93 -12.76 12.52 -5.99
C VAL A 93 -11.95 11.32 -6.53
N PRO A 94 -10.94 10.84 -5.80
CA PRO A 94 -10.27 9.59 -6.14
C PRO A 94 -11.23 8.40 -6.07
N CYS A 95 -11.25 7.54 -7.10
CA CYS A 95 -12.05 6.32 -7.15
C CYS A 95 -11.46 5.31 -8.15
N TRP A 96 -11.87 4.04 -8.07
CA TRP A 96 -11.36 2.97 -8.94
C TRP A 96 -11.63 3.24 -10.42
N ARG A 97 -12.78 3.85 -10.76
CA ARG A 97 -13.07 4.26 -12.13
C ARG A 97 -11.99 5.17 -12.70
N ARG A 98 -11.47 6.10 -11.90
CA ARG A 98 -10.42 7.04 -12.33
C ARG A 98 -9.04 6.39 -12.37
N VAL A 99 -8.78 5.38 -11.54
CA VAL A 99 -7.61 4.53 -11.67
C VAL A 99 -7.61 3.83 -13.04
N CYS A 100 -8.71 3.20 -13.45
CA CYS A 100 -8.83 2.55 -14.75
C CYS A 100 -8.58 3.54 -15.91
N VAL A 101 -9.18 4.74 -15.85
CA VAL A 101 -8.94 5.80 -16.86
C VAL A 101 -7.45 6.17 -16.92
N ALA A 102 -6.79 6.31 -15.76
CA ALA A 102 -5.39 6.67 -15.71
C ALA A 102 -4.44 5.57 -16.19
N VAL A 103 -4.74 4.31 -15.87
CA VAL A 103 -4.00 3.13 -16.35
C VAL A 103 -4.11 2.98 -17.87
N LYS A 104 -5.33 3.15 -18.41
CA LYS A 104 -5.57 3.19 -19.85
C LYS A 104 -4.81 4.32 -20.54
N GLY A 105 -4.84 5.53 -19.94
CA GLY A 105 -4.07 6.68 -20.42
C GLY A 105 -2.55 6.53 -20.28
N GLY A 106 -2.10 5.72 -19.32
CA GLY A 106 -0.70 5.34 -19.10
C GLY A 106 -0.16 4.31 -20.09
N GLY A 107 -1.00 3.80 -21.01
CA GLY A 107 -0.58 2.95 -22.12
C GLY A 107 -0.85 1.46 -21.95
N ASP A 108 -1.58 1.04 -20.92
CA ASP A 108 -1.99 -0.37 -20.76
C ASP A 108 -3.51 -0.52 -20.56
N PRO A 109 -4.27 -0.53 -21.68
CA PRO A 109 -5.70 -0.79 -21.64
C PRO A 109 -6.05 -2.19 -21.11
N ALA A 110 -5.20 -3.20 -21.30
CA ALA A 110 -5.52 -4.55 -20.81
C ALA A 110 -5.53 -4.59 -19.27
N LEU A 111 -4.54 -3.95 -18.65
CA LEU A 111 -4.47 -3.79 -17.20
C LEU A 111 -5.63 -2.95 -16.65
N ALA A 112 -6.05 -1.91 -17.36
CA ALA A 112 -7.19 -1.10 -16.95
C ALA A 112 -8.49 -1.92 -16.89
N GLU A 113 -8.70 -2.79 -17.87
CA GLU A 113 -9.86 -3.68 -17.97
C GLU A 113 -9.81 -4.79 -16.90
N ASP A 114 -8.62 -5.29 -16.56
CA ASP A 114 -8.43 -6.22 -15.45
C ASP A 114 -8.79 -5.60 -14.11
N ILE A 115 -8.34 -4.37 -13.85
CA ILE A 115 -8.71 -3.61 -12.64
C ILE A 115 -10.21 -3.32 -12.64
N ALA A 116 -10.77 -2.93 -13.78
CA ALA A 116 -12.20 -2.64 -13.90
C ALA A 116 -13.03 -3.86 -13.49
N ARG A 117 -12.64 -5.07 -13.93
CA ARG A 117 -13.31 -6.34 -13.59
C ARG A 117 -13.26 -6.67 -12.10
N THR A 118 -12.17 -6.32 -11.40
CA THR A 118 -12.07 -6.57 -9.95
C THR A 118 -12.84 -5.55 -9.11
N HIS A 119 -13.26 -4.43 -9.70
CA HIS A 119 -13.89 -3.31 -8.99
C HIS A 119 -15.21 -2.86 -9.65
N LEU A 120 -16.04 -3.77 -10.15
CA LEU A 120 -17.37 -3.39 -10.65
C LEU A 120 -18.22 -2.70 -9.57
N HIS A 121 -19.11 -1.80 -10.01
CA HIS A 121 -20.31 -1.43 -9.28
C HIS A 121 -21.14 -2.70 -9.08
N SER A 122 -20.85 -3.44 -8.01
CA SER A 122 -21.85 -4.36 -7.48
C SER A 122 -23.00 -3.47 -7.02
N SER A 123 -24.04 -3.36 -7.86
CA SER A 123 -25.40 -3.26 -7.34
C SER A 123 -25.47 -4.34 -6.27
N LYS A 124 -25.50 -3.95 -4.99
CA LYS A 124 -25.52 -4.85 -3.84
C LYS A 124 -26.53 -5.97 -4.10
N GLU A 125 -26.04 -7.15 -4.44
CA GLU A 125 -26.69 -8.48 -4.39
C GLU A 125 -25.98 -9.44 -5.36
N THR A 126 -24.79 -9.87 -4.97
CA THR A 126 -24.22 -11.22 -5.17
C THR A 126 -22.82 -11.18 -4.58
N PHE A 127 -22.80 -11.03 -3.25
CA PHE A 127 -21.63 -11.28 -2.43
C PHE A 127 -21.50 -12.80 -2.32
N ASP A 128 -21.13 -13.48 -3.42
CA ASP A 128 -20.84 -14.90 -3.37
C ASP A 128 -19.42 -15.09 -2.85
N TYR A 129 -19.36 -15.25 -1.52
CA TYR A 129 -18.69 -16.33 -0.77
C TYR A 129 -17.86 -17.37 -1.57
N GLU A 130 -16.93 -16.97 -2.43
CA GLU A 130 -15.98 -17.89 -3.12
C GLU A 130 -14.51 -17.70 -2.74
N LYS A 131 -14.25 -17.05 -1.59
CA LYS A 131 -13.04 -17.31 -0.81
C LYS A 131 -13.40 -17.15 0.67
N GLY A 132 -13.58 -18.29 1.36
CA GLY A 132 -13.88 -18.34 2.80
C GLY A 132 -12.82 -17.66 3.67
N LEU A 133 -12.90 -17.83 4.98
CA LEU A 133 -11.96 -17.29 5.97
C LEU A 133 -10.47 -17.42 5.56
N GLY A 134 -10.12 -18.49 4.84
CA GLY A 134 -8.78 -18.72 4.29
C GLY A 134 -8.29 -17.71 3.24
N GLY A 135 -9.19 -17.04 2.50
CA GLY A 135 -8.82 -15.97 1.58
C GLY A 135 -8.41 -14.67 2.29
N LYS A 136 -9.10 -14.33 3.39
CA LYS A 136 -8.75 -13.16 4.22
C LYS A 136 -7.45 -13.39 4.98
N GLN A 137 -7.25 -14.60 5.50
CA GLN A 137 -6.00 -14.96 6.17
C GLN A 137 -4.81 -14.87 5.21
N GLN A 138 -4.94 -15.40 3.99
CA GLN A 138 -3.87 -15.33 2.99
C GLN A 138 -3.53 -13.88 2.62
N TYR A 139 -4.54 -13.03 2.44
CA TYR A 139 -4.36 -11.60 2.19
C TYR A 139 -3.56 -10.92 3.31
N LEU A 140 -3.91 -11.16 4.57
CA LEU A 140 -3.17 -10.60 5.72
C LEU A 140 -1.73 -11.13 5.80
N GLN A 141 -1.53 -12.41 5.51
CA GLN A 141 -0.18 -12.97 5.47
C GLN A 141 0.69 -12.38 4.36
N ASP A 142 0.10 -12.10 3.20
CA ASP A 142 0.81 -11.49 2.07
C ASP A 142 1.10 -10.00 2.33
N GLU A 143 0.14 -9.27 2.93
CA GLU A 143 0.35 -7.88 3.38
C GLU A 143 1.43 -7.80 4.47
N PHE A 144 1.46 -8.75 5.41
CA PHE A 144 2.52 -8.84 6.40
C PHE A 144 3.90 -9.04 5.77
N LYS A 145 4.04 -9.96 4.80
CA LYS A 145 5.32 -10.17 4.09
C LYS A 145 5.80 -8.88 3.41
N MET A 146 4.87 -8.17 2.76
CA MET A 146 5.18 -6.88 2.12
C MET A 146 5.66 -5.83 3.14
N LEU A 147 4.98 -5.73 4.29
CA LEU A 147 5.36 -4.81 5.37
C LEU A 147 6.75 -5.10 5.93
N ILE A 148 7.07 -6.38 6.10
CA ILE A 148 8.40 -6.80 6.55
C ILE A 148 9.45 -6.38 5.53
N GLN A 149 9.23 -6.66 4.25
CA GLN A 149 10.15 -6.27 3.18
C GLN A 149 10.34 -4.75 3.11
N LEU A 150 9.26 -3.98 3.16
CA LEU A 150 9.33 -2.51 3.14
C LEU A 150 10.09 -1.96 4.35
N THR A 151 9.91 -2.59 5.51
CA THR A 151 10.61 -2.23 6.74
C THR A 151 12.10 -2.55 6.62
N GLU A 152 12.45 -3.73 6.09
CA GLU A 152 13.83 -4.16 5.82
C GLU A 152 14.55 -3.18 4.87
N GLU A 153 13.94 -2.87 3.73
CA GLU A 153 14.48 -1.95 2.72
C GLU A 153 14.67 -0.52 3.23
N SER A 154 13.96 -0.15 4.31
CA SER A 154 14.06 1.16 4.94
C SER A 154 15.29 1.30 5.86
N PHE A 155 15.86 0.18 6.31
CA PHE A 155 17.06 0.18 7.14
C PHE A 155 18.33 0.28 6.31
N LYS A 156 19.29 1.04 6.80
CA LYS A 156 20.65 1.11 6.24
C LYS A 156 21.53 0.08 6.93
N SER A 157 22.55 -0.40 6.23
CA SER A 157 23.56 -1.30 6.82
C SER A 157 24.22 -0.69 8.08
N GLY A 158 24.39 0.63 8.12
CA GLY A 158 24.92 1.34 9.28
C GLY A 158 24.01 1.32 10.52
N ASP A 159 22.72 1.00 10.37
CA ASP A 159 21.77 0.94 11.50
C ASP A 159 21.88 -0.40 12.26
N LEU A 160 22.48 -1.43 11.63
CA LEU A 160 22.54 -2.80 12.16
C LEU A 160 23.11 -2.90 13.59
N PRO A 161 24.26 -2.27 13.93
CA PRO A 161 24.82 -2.39 15.27
C PRO A 161 23.90 -1.83 16.36
N ASP A 162 23.23 -0.70 16.08
CA ASP A 162 22.33 -0.06 17.03
C ASP A 162 21.05 -0.89 17.22
N ILE A 163 20.55 -1.51 16.15
CA ILE A 163 19.40 -2.41 16.21
C ILE A 163 19.75 -3.66 17.03
N ILE A 164 20.89 -4.30 16.76
CA ILE A 164 21.35 -5.47 17.52
C ILE A 164 21.49 -5.12 19.01
N ASN A 165 22.12 -3.99 19.33
CA ASN A 165 22.27 -3.54 20.71
C ASN A 165 20.89 -3.27 21.38
N TYR A 166 19.95 -2.68 20.66
CA TYR A 166 18.58 -2.48 21.15
C TYR A 166 17.86 -3.81 21.41
N LEU A 167 17.97 -4.79 20.49
CA LEU A 167 17.37 -6.11 20.67
C LEU A 167 17.99 -6.86 21.85
N GLN A 168 19.31 -6.79 22.00
CA GLN A 168 20.03 -7.41 23.12
C GLN A 168 19.70 -6.76 24.47
N THR A 169 19.37 -5.47 24.51
CA THR A 169 19.00 -4.75 25.76
C THR A 169 17.52 -4.91 26.13
N GLN A 170 16.64 -5.16 25.16
CA GLN A 170 15.21 -5.41 25.38
C GLN A 170 14.89 -6.86 25.83
N THR A 171 15.93 -7.67 26.12
CA THR A 171 15.89 -9.12 26.45
C THR A 171 14.92 -9.55 27.55
N MET A 172 14.42 -8.64 28.39
CA MET A 172 13.40 -8.95 29.41
C MET A 172 11.96 -8.95 28.86
N SER A 173 11.73 -8.56 27.59
CA SER A 173 10.40 -8.31 27.03
C SER A 173 10.01 -9.23 25.85
N PHE A 174 10.82 -10.22 25.49
CA PHE A 174 10.59 -11.06 24.29
C PHE A 174 10.01 -12.44 24.62
N GLY A 175 8.73 -12.63 24.26
CA GLY A 175 8.11 -13.94 24.07
C GLY A 175 7.79 -14.75 25.34
N PRO A 176 6.96 -15.80 25.21
CA PRO A 176 6.51 -16.65 26.32
C PRO A 176 7.62 -17.58 26.86
N ASN A 177 8.70 -17.79 26.09
CA ASN A 177 9.84 -18.61 26.50
C ASN A 177 10.91 -17.74 27.15
N LYS A 178 11.20 -18.02 28.42
CA LYS A 178 12.28 -17.40 29.20
C LYS A 178 13.66 -17.83 28.66
N LYS A 179 14.02 -17.39 27.45
CA LYS A 179 15.42 -17.44 27.01
C LYS A 179 16.23 -16.53 27.91
N THR A 180 17.44 -16.95 28.26
CA THR A 180 18.32 -16.09 29.05
C THR A 180 18.85 -14.95 28.18
N ALA A 181 19.14 -13.81 28.80
CA ALA A 181 19.74 -12.68 28.10
C ALA A 181 21.12 -13.00 27.48
N LYS A 182 21.72 -14.15 27.82
CA LYS A 182 22.97 -14.65 27.24
C LYS A 182 22.72 -15.37 25.91
N GLU A 183 21.75 -16.28 25.85
CA GLU A 183 21.36 -16.99 24.63
C GLU A 183 20.93 -16.03 23.52
N ILE A 184 20.19 -14.98 23.89
CA ILE A 184 19.77 -13.96 22.92
C ILE A 184 20.97 -13.15 22.43
N ARG A 185 21.98 -12.87 23.27
CA ARG A 185 23.19 -12.17 22.82
C ARG A 185 23.98 -12.99 21.81
N GLU A 186 24.22 -14.26 22.13
CA GLU A 186 24.93 -15.19 21.24
C GLU A 186 24.19 -15.35 19.89
N GLU A 187 22.87 -15.37 19.91
CA GLU A 187 22.04 -15.49 18.71
C GLU A 187 22.17 -14.29 17.75
N PHE A 188 22.32 -13.07 18.29
CA PHE A 188 22.49 -11.86 17.48
C PHE A 188 23.97 -11.51 17.20
N GLU A 189 24.94 -12.18 17.83
CA GLU A 189 26.37 -11.88 17.71
C GLU A 189 26.93 -12.15 16.31
N HIS A 190 26.40 -13.16 15.62
CA HIS A 190 26.87 -13.58 14.30
C HIS A 190 26.14 -12.90 13.14
N ILE A 191 25.20 -11.99 13.41
CA ILE A 191 24.43 -11.31 12.37
C ILE A 191 25.27 -10.16 11.79
N SER A 192 25.51 -10.21 10.49
CA SER A 192 26.37 -9.27 9.79
C SER A 192 25.63 -8.36 8.83
N THR A 193 24.38 -8.68 8.49
CA THR A 193 23.56 -7.91 7.55
C THR A 193 22.12 -7.71 8.03
N ILE A 194 21.46 -6.67 7.50
CA ILE A 194 20.03 -6.41 7.77
C ILE A 194 19.14 -7.56 7.28
N PRO A 195 19.33 -8.16 6.08
CA PRO A 195 18.55 -9.33 5.66
C PRO A 195 18.69 -10.52 6.61
N GLU A 196 19.92 -10.81 7.09
CA GLU A 196 20.15 -11.88 8.09
C GLU A 196 19.39 -11.60 9.39
N LEU A 197 19.39 -10.35 9.86
CA LEU A 197 18.61 -9.93 11.02
C LEU A 197 17.11 -10.21 10.80
N PHE A 198 16.56 -9.77 9.68
CA PHE A 198 15.15 -9.92 9.36
C PHE A 198 14.73 -11.38 9.19
N ALA A 199 15.62 -12.24 8.70
CA ALA A 199 15.39 -13.68 8.65
C ALA A 199 15.26 -14.28 10.07
N VAL A 200 16.17 -13.94 10.99
CA VAL A 200 16.13 -14.41 12.38
C VAL A 200 14.88 -13.89 13.11
N LEU A 201 14.52 -12.63 12.88
CA LEU A 201 13.33 -12.03 13.48
C LEU A 201 12.05 -12.76 13.03
N GLN A 202 11.90 -13.03 11.73
CA GLN A 202 10.72 -13.73 11.19
C GLN A 202 10.65 -15.21 11.60
N ASP A 203 11.78 -15.87 11.79
CA ASP A 203 11.82 -17.29 12.18
C ASP A 203 11.39 -17.49 13.64
N LYS A 204 11.72 -16.53 14.53
CA LYS A 204 11.66 -16.78 15.99
C LYS A 204 10.94 -15.74 16.84
N TYR A 205 10.81 -14.51 16.35
CA TYR A 205 10.40 -13.37 17.18
C TYR A 205 9.19 -12.60 16.64
N VAL A 206 8.86 -12.78 15.36
CA VAL A 206 7.83 -12.01 14.67
C VAL A 206 7.00 -12.97 13.83
N SER A 207 5.68 -12.89 13.96
CA SER A 207 4.74 -13.57 13.08
C SER A 207 3.72 -12.58 12.52
N TRP A 208 2.92 -13.02 11.55
CA TRP A 208 1.85 -12.19 10.98
C TRP A 208 0.80 -11.76 12.02
N PHE A 209 0.69 -12.46 13.16
CA PHE A 209 -0.21 -12.10 14.25
C PHE A 209 0.51 -11.54 15.50
N ASP A 210 1.82 -11.75 15.65
CA ASP A 210 2.64 -11.17 16.71
C ASP A 210 3.81 -10.36 16.12
N TYR A 211 3.54 -9.09 15.85
CA TYR A 211 4.45 -8.17 15.16
C TYR A 211 4.82 -6.96 16.04
N THR A 212 4.58 -7.06 17.35
CA THR A 212 4.82 -6.00 18.32
C THR A 212 6.26 -5.51 18.27
N LEU A 213 7.21 -6.44 18.12
CA LEU A 213 8.63 -6.12 17.99
C LEU A 213 8.91 -5.27 16.75
N MET A 214 8.28 -5.57 15.62
CA MET A 214 8.49 -4.82 14.38
C MET A 214 8.00 -3.38 14.52
N LYS A 215 6.82 -3.17 15.12
CA LYS A 215 6.33 -1.82 15.44
C LYS A 215 7.29 -1.04 16.35
N LYS A 216 7.89 -1.70 17.35
CA LYS A 216 8.90 -1.06 18.23
C LYS A 216 10.13 -0.64 17.42
N LEU A 217 10.66 -1.51 16.56
CA LEU A 217 11.81 -1.20 15.71
C LEU A 217 11.53 -0.01 14.79
N VAL A 218 10.38 -0.01 14.11
CA VAL A 218 9.94 1.11 13.26
C VAL A 218 9.80 2.40 14.08
N GLY A 219 9.24 2.32 15.29
CA GLY A 219 9.06 3.47 16.17
C GLY A 219 10.37 4.11 16.62
N VAL A 220 11.36 3.28 16.98
CA VAL A 220 12.65 3.72 17.53
C VAL A 220 13.61 4.17 16.43
N PHE A 221 13.77 3.37 15.38
CA PHE A 221 14.83 3.57 14.39
C PHE A 221 14.37 4.26 13.11
N LEU A 222 13.09 4.16 12.78
CA LEU A 222 12.53 4.77 11.57
C LEU A 222 11.51 5.88 11.90
N PRO A 223 11.76 6.78 12.88
CA PRO A 223 10.73 7.68 13.39
C PRO A 223 10.26 8.70 12.36
N LYS A 224 11.11 9.01 11.37
CA LYS A 224 10.87 9.97 10.28
C LYS A 224 10.09 9.38 9.10
N ILE A 225 9.99 8.04 9.02
CA ILE A 225 9.24 7.37 7.95
C ILE A 225 7.79 7.25 8.39
N HIS A 226 7.05 8.36 8.28
CA HIS A 226 5.63 8.43 8.65
C HIS A 226 4.79 7.40 7.91
N LEU A 227 5.12 7.13 6.64
CA LEU A 227 4.44 6.13 5.82
C LEU A 227 4.49 4.74 6.48
N LEU A 228 5.65 4.32 6.95
CA LEU A 228 5.83 3.00 7.54
C LEU A 228 5.03 2.83 8.83
N LYS A 229 5.00 3.87 9.66
CA LYS A 229 4.15 3.90 10.88
C LYS A 229 2.67 3.79 10.55
N MET A 230 2.21 4.51 9.53
CA MET A 230 0.81 4.44 9.08
C MET A 230 0.47 3.04 8.56
N THR A 231 1.31 2.44 7.70
CA THR A 231 1.02 1.11 7.15
C THR A 231 0.97 0.02 8.23
N TRP A 232 1.88 0.05 9.21
CA TRP A 232 1.82 -0.87 10.36
C TRP A 232 0.57 -0.66 11.24
N THR A 233 0.03 0.57 11.31
CA THR A 233 -1.21 0.86 12.06
C THR A 233 -2.43 0.36 11.31
N SER A 234 -2.50 0.58 9.99
CA SER A 234 -3.57 0.05 9.14
C SER A 234 -3.62 -1.48 9.18
N TYR A 235 -2.47 -2.16 9.09
CA TYR A 235 -2.39 -3.61 9.23
C TYR A 235 -2.91 -4.11 10.59
N GLU A 236 -2.59 -3.40 11.68
CA GLU A 236 -3.11 -3.74 13.00
C GLU A 236 -4.64 -3.66 13.08
N GLU A 237 -5.24 -2.64 12.47
CA GLU A 237 -6.70 -2.50 12.42
C GLU A 237 -7.34 -3.62 11.60
N LYS A 238 -6.79 -3.95 10.43
CA LYS A 238 -7.24 -5.08 9.60
C LYS A 238 -7.17 -6.41 10.36
N LEU A 239 -6.08 -6.62 11.10
CA LEU A 239 -5.89 -7.84 11.89
C LEU A 239 -6.87 -7.91 13.08
N LYS A 240 -7.14 -6.79 13.75
CA LYS A 240 -8.17 -6.71 14.81
C LYS A 240 -9.55 -7.05 14.26
N ASP A 241 -9.94 -6.47 13.12
CA ASP A 241 -11.21 -6.77 12.46
C ASP A 241 -11.31 -8.25 12.08
N TYR A 242 -10.22 -8.85 11.59
CA TYR A 242 -10.16 -10.29 11.30
C TYR A 242 -10.44 -11.14 12.54
N PHE A 243 -9.79 -10.85 13.67
CA PHE A 243 -10.00 -11.61 14.90
C PHE A 243 -11.42 -11.45 15.44
N VAL A 244 -11.98 -10.23 15.46
CA VAL A 244 -13.36 -9.97 15.91
C VAL A 244 -14.40 -10.69 15.05
N ASN A 245 -14.22 -10.67 13.73
CA ASN A 245 -15.13 -11.35 12.82
C ASN A 245 -14.97 -12.88 12.86
N SER A 246 -13.78 -13.38 13.18
CA SER A 246 -13.54 -14.82 13.38
C SER A 246 -14.16 -15.36 14.67
N SER A 247 -14.26 -14.54 15.73
CA SER A 247 -14.88 -14.94 17.00
C SER A 247 -16.41 -14.91 16.98
N ASN A 248 -17.02 -14.04 16.16
CA ASN A 248 -18.48 -13.93 16.06
C ASN A 248 -19.11 -14.99 15.14
N GLY A 249 -18.32 -15.78 14.42
CA GLY A 249 -18.78 -16.86 13.55
C GLY A 249 -18.97 -18.22 14.23
N SER A 250 -18.72 -18.34 15.54
CA SER A 250 -18.77 -19.61 16.28
C SER A 250 -20.05 -19.87 17.08
N ASP A 251 -21.02 -18.95 17.09
CA ASP A 251 -22.25 -19.06 17.92
C ASP A 251 -23.47 -19.65 17.17
N HIS A 252 -23.26 -20.26 16.01
CA HIS A 252 -24.29 -21.05 15.33
C HIS A 252 -23.78 -22.46 15.05
N ASN A 253 -23.86 -23.30 16.08
CA ASN A 253 -23.82 -24.75 15.96
C ASN A 253 -24.96 -25.34 16.78
#